data_AF-A0A128EG40-F1
#
_entry.id   AF-A0A128EG40-F1
#
_cell.length_a   1.000
_cell.length_b   1.000
_cell.length_c   1.000
_cell.angle_alpha   90.00
_cell.angle_beta   90.00
_cell.angle_gamma   90.00
#
_symmetry.space_group_name_H-M   'P 1'
#
loop_
_entity.id
_entity.type
_entity.pdbx_description
1 polymer ?
#
loop_
_entity_poly.entity_id
_entity_poly.type
_entity_poly.pdbx_seq_one_letter_code
_entity_poly.pdbx_strand_id
1 'polypeptide(L)'
;MSIYLVHVLLAFLAPAFVGAVLTPKGESFKNIYKAIIFAIIGFLIFKACKHALIDQKVIFFVNLALILVLVLCFVALFFKSKIFRLVCICLLFIAQGFIYGEIGSNFPVFQGELLDSLSLTSLFLIAFGLILVVCFYFIVYLCQNQKLKFSLFLLSIVLLIVDRAGFLVLFLMQNGVVKTYTSLLSIVAKVIYFNGFLPYIFSFFAFIIVLFEFLSRPKSAIKSEVGSIKFRQIKAARSKANGLLVWVILVCALNSSFMLYFYLIASAPPKISTPTLVQPVNGEFKFDVSVLKDNKLHRYAYVTDTGHEVRFFLLNRYADKSSPIIVFDACSICGDMGYVKKGNDLICISCNVRIFLPSVGKAGGCNPIPMEYSYDGKTISVKQKTLEDGAVFFTKIVEKMVTDPVSLEKVSNIKTKFTYLYYGKTYFFKTQENMDKFSTNPELYVTTDGRLKERK
;
A
#
# COMPACT_ATOMS: atom_id res chain seq x y z
N MET A 1 5.99 5.99 -11.85
CA MET A 1 7.40 6.18 -11.47
C MET A 1 7.94 4.91 -10.89
N SER A 2 9.25 4.71 -10.99
CA SER A 2 9.92 3.55 -10.42
C SER A 2 10.00 3.66 -8.90
N ILE A 3 9.68 2.57 -8.20
CA ILE A 3 9.63 2.46 -6.73
C ILE A 3 11.00 2.68 -6.05
N TYR A 4 12.08 2.69 -6.83
CA TYR A 4 13.45 2.63 -6.30
C TYR A 4 13.87 3.80 -5.42
N LEU A 5 13.39 5.03 -5.67
CA LEU A 5 13.70 6.14 -4.77
C LEU A 5 13.09 5.90 -3.37
N VAL A 6 11.86 5.40 -3.32
CA VAL A 6 11.19 5.03 -2.07
C VAL A 6 11.96 3.92 -1.36
N HIS A 7 12.43 2.90 -2.09
CA HIS A 7 13.27 1.84 -1.51
C HIS A 7 14.59 2.39 -0.94
N VAL A 8 15.25 3.31 -1.64
CA VAL A 8 16.48 3.95 -1.15
C VAL A 8 16.21 4.76 0.11
N LEU A 9 15.11 5.53 0.17
CA LEU A 9 14.75 6.31 1.35
C LEU A 9 14.38 5.40 2.54
N LEU A 10 13.57 4.37 2.31
CA LEU A 10 13.19 3.39 3.35
C LEU A 10 14.40 2.67 3.92
N ALA A 11 15.35 2.29 3.05
CA ALA A 11 16.55 1.63 3.50
C ALA A 11 17.49 2.60 4.21
N PHE A 12 17.91 3.68 3.56
CA PHE A 12 19.13 4.39 3.97
C PHE A 12 18.91 5.69 4.75
N LEU A 13 17.70 6.25 4.84
CA LEU A 13 17.51 7.52 5.55
C LEU A 13 17.72 7.37 7.07
N ALA A 14 17.18 6.30 7.65
CA ALA A 14 17.35 5.99 9.07
C ALA A 14 18.81 5.73 9.49
N PRO A 15 19.58 4.84 8.84
CA PRO A 15 20.99 4.66 9.18
C PRO A 15 21.86 5.87 8.82
N ALA A 16 21.47 6.69 7.84
CA ALA A 16 22.14 7.97 7.61
C ALA A 16 21.98 8.92 8.81
N PHE A 17 20.81 8.96 9.45
CA PHE A 17 20.61 9.73 10.69
C PHE A 17 21.50 9.20 11.83
N VAL A 18 21.42 7.90 12.11
CA VAL A 18 22.21 7.22 13.15
C VAL A 18 23.71 7.42 12.91
N GLY A 19 24.16 7.21 11.67
CA GLY A 19 25.55 7.40 11.26
C GLY A 19 26.03 8.84 11.36
N ALA A 20 25.19 9.83 11.05
CA ALA A 20 25.53 11.25 11.16
C ALA A 20 25.77 11.66 12.63
N VAL A 21 24.99 11.11 13.56
CA VAL A 21 25.16 11.36 15.00
C VAL A 21 26.39 10.65 15.57
N LEU A 22 26.66 9.41 15.13
CA LEU A 22 27.82 8.63 15.60
C LEU A 22 29.16 9.12 15.03
N THR A 23 29.15 9.75 13.85
CA THR A 23 30.37 10.15 13.17
C THR A 23 31.15 11.21 13.96
N PRO A 24 32.43 10.93 14.31
CA PRO A 24 33.29 11.93 14.94
C PRO A 24 33.51 13.15 14.04
N LYS A 25 33.68 14.32 14.65
CA LYS A 25 34.02 15.56 13.92
C LYS A 25 35.31 15.36 13.11
N GLY A 26 35.29 15.75 11.85
CA GLY A 26 36.41 15.68 10.90
C GLY A 26 36.50 14.39 10.09
N GLU A 27 35.69 13.37 10.38
CA GLU A 27 35.72 12.06 9.69
C GLU A 27 34.57 11.87 8.68
N SER A 28 33.78 12.92 8.40
CA SER A 28 32.53 12.81 7.63
C SER A 28 32.69 12.19 6.25
N PHE A 29 33.62 12.69 5.44
CA PHE A 29 33.87 12.15 4.10
C PHE A 29 34.36 10.71 4.14
N LYS A 30 35.22 10.38 5.12
CA LYS A 30 35.75 9.02 5.25
C LYS A 30 34.67 8.01 5.63
N ASN A 31 33.73 8.42 6.47
CA ASN A 31 32.65 7.56 6.91
C ASN A 31 31.60 7.34 5.81
N ILE A 32 31.31 8.34 4.99
CA ILE A 32 30.35 8.20 3.89
C ILE A 32 30.82 7.21 2.84
N TYR A 33 32.07 7.30 2.35
CA TYR A 33 32.53 6.36 1.33
C TYR A 33 32.53 4.92 1.87
N LYS A 34 32.90 4.74 3.15
CA LYS A 34 32.83 3.43 3.81
C LYS A 34 31.38 2.95 3.89
N ALA A 35 30.46 3.79 4.35
CA ALA A 35 29.04 3.46 4.43
C ALA A 35 28.48 3.00 3.08
N ILE A 36 28.84 3.67 1.98
CA ILE A 36 28.45 3.27 0.62
C ILE A 36 29.03 1.90 0.25
N ILE A 37 30.33 1.68 0.44
CA ILE A 37 30.99 0.39 0.15
C ILE A 37 30.34 -0.74 0.95
N PHE A 38 30.12 -0.54 2.25
CA PHE A 38 29.53 -1.54 3.12
C PHE A 38 28.05 -1.81 2.81
N ALA A 39 27.30 -0.81 2.35
CA ALA A 39 25.95 -1.02 1.82
C ALA A 39 25.96 -1.87 0.54
N ILE A 40 26.92 -1.63 -0.36
CA ILE A 40 27.09 -2.45 -1.57
C ILE A 40 27.43 -3.89 -1.18
N ILE A 41 28.33 -4.10 -0.21
CA ILE A 41 28.66 -5.44 0.31
C ILE A 41 27.39 -6.13 0.84
N GLY A 42 26.59 -5.44 1.65
CA GLY A 42 25.31 -5.97 2.15
C GLY A 42 24.34 -6.38 1.03
N PHE A 43 24.21 -5.54 0.00
CA PHE A 43 23.39 -5.83 -1.17
C PHE A 43 23.89 -7.06 -1.96
N LEU A 44 25.21 -7.20 -2.14
CA LEU A 44 25.82 -8.35 -2.79
C LEU A 44 25.62 -9.64 -1.97
N ILE A 45 25.73 -9.57 -0.64
CA ILE A 45 25.40 -10.69 0.25
C ILE A 45 23.95 -11.12 0.03
N PHE A 46 23.00 -10.19 0.00
CA PHE A 46 21.60 -10.52 -0.29
C PHE A 46 21.44 -11.22 -1.65
N LYS A 47 22.08 -10.69 -2.71
CA LYS A 47 22.02 -11.30 -4.05
C LYS A 47 22.59 -12.71 -4.06
N ALA A 48 23.70 -12.95 -3.37
CA ALA A 48 24.28 -14.28 -3.22
C ALA A 48 23.34 -15.23 -2.46
N CYS A 49 22.74 -14.80 -1.35
CA CYS A 49 21.77 -15.58 -0.59
C CYS A 49 20.52 -15.93 -1.40
N LYS A 50 20.00 -14.97 -2.19
CA LYS A 50 18.86 -15.17 -3.08
C LYS A 50 19.20 -16.14 -4.22
N HIS A 51 20.39 -16.05 -4.78
CA HIS A 51 20.86 -17.00 -5.80
C HIS A 51 20.99 -18.43 -5.23
N ALA A 52 21.45 -18.56 -3.99
CA ALA A 52 21.55 -19.82 -3.27
C ALA A 52 20.22 -20.32 -2.64
N LEU A 53 19.10 -19.60 -2.83
CA LEU A 53 17.76 -19.94 -2.29
C LEU A 53 17.71 -20.13 -0.76
N ILE A 54 18.56 -19.42 -0.03
CA ILE A 54 18.62 -19.44 1.45
C ILE A 54 18.21 -18.09 2.07
N ASP A 55 17.74 -17.15 1.25
CA ASP A 55 17.41 -15.79 1.65
C ASP A 55 16.41 -15.74 2.81
N GLN A 56 15.36 -16.56 2.80
CA GLN A 56 14.38 -16.58 3.89
C GLN A 56 14.98 -16.85 5.27
N LYS A 57 15.92 -17.80 5.38
CA LYS A 57 16.61 -18.09 6.66
C LYS A 57 17.55 -16.96 7.04
N VAL A 58 18.27 -16.40 6.06
CA VAL A 58 19.25 -15.34 6.30
C VAL A 58 18.57 -14.03 6.70
N ILE A 59 17.39 -13.71 6.16
CA ILE A 59 16.59 -12.53 6.52
C ILE A 59 16.33 -12.49 8.03
N PHE A 60 15.98 -13.63 8.65
CA PHE A 60 15.81 -13.70 10.10
C PHE A 60 17.08 -13.31 10.85
N PHE A 61 18.22 -13.92 10.51
CA PHE A 61 19.50 -13.63 11.17
C PHE A 61 19.97 -12.20 10.94
N VAL A 62 19.71 -11.62 9.77
CA VAL A 62 20.05 -10.21 9.48
C VAL A 62 19.21 -9.26 10.33
N ASN A 63 17.90 -9.50 10.46
CA ASN A 63 17.05 -8.66 11.32
C ASN A 63 17.47 -8.76 12.80
N LEU A 64 17.84 -9.96 13.27
CA LEU A 64 18.37 -10.15 14.62
C LEU A 64 19.72 -9.43 14.81
N ALA A 65 20.65 -9.61 13.87
CA ALA A 65 21.94 -8.93 13.89
C ALA A 65 21.79 -7.41 13.85
N LEU A 66 20.83 -6.88 13.09
CA LEU A 66 20.57 -5.45 13.04
C LEU A 66 20.07 -4.91 14.38
N ILE A 67 19.20 -5.63 15.10
CA ILE A 67 18.81 -5.24 16.48
C ILE A 67 20.05 -5.15 17.37
N LEU A 68 20.93 -6.15 17.33
CA LEU A 68 22.18 -6.14 18.10
C LEU A 68 23.08 -4.97 17.70
N VAL A 69 23.23 -4.69 16.41
CA VAL A 69 24.00 -3.55 15.90
C VAL A 69 23.40 -2.21 16.36
N LEU A 70 22.07 -2.07 16.40
CA LEU A 70 21.41 -0.87 16.92
C LEU A 70 21.68 -0.66 18.42
N VAL A 71 21.70 -1.74 19.20
CA VAL A 71 22.12 -1.69 20.62
C VAL A 71 23.60 -1.30 20.72
N LEU A 72 24.48 -1.86 19.89
CA LEU A 72 25.89 -1.47 19.84
C LEU A 72 26.08 0.00 19.44
N CYS A 73 25.28 0.51 18.50
CA CYS A 73 25.25 1.93 18.13
C CYS A 73 24.90 2.83 19.32
N PHE A 74 23.93 2.43 20.16
CA PHE A 74 23.62 3.14 21.40
C PHE A 74 24.80 3.11 22.37
N VAL A 75 25.38 1.94 22.60
CA VAL A 75 26.56 1.77 23.47
C VAL A 75 27.74 2.61 22.98
N ALA A 76 27.95 2.71 21.66
CA ALA A 76 29.07 3.43 21.04
C ALA A 76 29.11 4.93 21.34
N LEU A 77 28.00 5.53 21.78
CA LEU A 77 27.98 6.92 22.24
C LEU A 77 28.76 7.14 23.54
N PHE A 78 28.75 6.14 24.43
CA PHE A 78 29.43 6.21 25.74
C PHE A 78 30.94 5.95 25.63
N PHE A 79 31.40 5.35 24.54
CA PHE A 79 32.82 5.11 24.28
C PHE A 79 33.46 6.23 23.45
N LYS A 80 34.70 6.60 23.81
CA LYS A 80 35.50 7.60 23.07
C LYS A 80 36.18 7.01 21.82
N SER A 81 36.18 5.68 21.65
CA SER A 81 36.87 5.02 20.54
C SER A 81 36.23 5.35 19.18
N LYS A 82 36.99 6.05 18.33
CA LYS A 82 36.59 6.35 16.93
C LYS A 82 36.41 5.07 16.11
N ILE A 83 37.25 4.06 16.35
CA ILE A 83 37.22 2.78 15.65
C ILE A 83 35.92 2.05 15.97
N PHE A 84 35.54 1.97 17.25
CA PHE A 84 34.31 1.28 17.65
C PHE A 84 33.06 1.88 16.99
N ARG A 85 32.95 3.22 16.97
CA ARG A 85 31.85 3.93 16.29
C ARG A 85 31.84 3.64 14.79
N LEU A 86 33.02 3.64 14.16
CA LEU A 86 33.14 3.32 12.74
C LEU A 86 32.69 1.89 12.44
N VAL A 87 33.11 0.90 13.24
CA VAL A 87 32.67 -0.50 13.07
C VAL A 87 31.16 -0.62 13.19
N CYS A 88 30.54 0.05 14.18
CA CYS A 88 29.08 0.06 14.32
C CYS A 88 28.39 0.64 13.07
N ILE A 89 28.89 1.76 12.53
CA ILE A 89 28.38 2.36 11.28
C ILE A 89 28.53 1.37 10.11
N CYS A 90 29.71 0.74 9.95
CA CYS A 90 29.94 -0.21 8.87
C CYS A 90 28.96 -1.40 8.96
N LEU A 91 28.82 -2.02 10.13
CA LEU A 91 27.88 -3.13 10.34
C LEU A 91 26.42 -2.72 10.07
N LEU A 92 26.04 -1.52 10.49
CA LEU A 92 24.70 -0.97 10.23
C LEU A 92 24.43 -0.84 8.72
N PHE A 93 25.39 -0.31 7.96
CA PHE A 93 25.23 -0.17 6.51
C PHE A 93 25.31 -1.51 5.76
N ILE A 94 26.06 -2.52 6.23
CA ILE A 94 25.97 -3.89 5.69
C ILE A 94 24.56 -4.44 5.85
N ALA A 95 24.02 -4.41 7.08
CA ALA A 95 22.68 -4.92 7.36
C ALA A 95 21.61 -4.18 6.52
N GLN A 96 21.75 -2.85 6.38
CA GLN A 96 20.82 -2.09 5.59
C GLN A 96 20.95 -2.32 4.07
N GLY A 97 22.18 -2.54 3.58
CA GLY A 97 22.40 -2.94 2.19
C GLY A 97 21.70 -4.25 1.85
N PHE A 98 21.71 -5.20 2.79
CA PHE A 98 20.96 -6.45 2.66
C PHE A 98 19.45 -6.20 2.60
N ILE A 99 18.91 -5.38 3.52
CA ILE A 99 17.48 -5.00 3.54
C ILE A 99 17.06 -4.25 2.27
N TYR A 100 17.92 -3.39 1.72
CA TYR A 100 17.66 -2.74 0.44
C TYR A 100 17.51 -3.77 -0.70
N GLY A 101 18.36 -4.80 -0.70
CA GLY A 101 18.24 -5.92 -1.63
C GLY A 101 16.93 -6.69 -1.46
N GLU A 102 16.52 -6.94 -0.22
CA GLU A 102 15.25 -7.59 0.15
C GLU A 102 14.04 -6.79 -0.35
N ILE A 103 13.95 -5.51 -0.01
CA ILE A 103 12.82 -4.65 -0.41
C ILE A 103 12.75 -4.53 -1.96
N GLY A 104 13.92 -4.46 -2.62
CA GLY A 104 14.02 -4.42 -4.07
C GLY A 104 13.86 -5.77 -4.79
N SER A 105 13.65 -6.88 -4.08
CA SER A 105 13.86 -8.22 -4.63
C SER A 105 12.93 -8.58 -5.78
N ASN A 106 11.75 -7.98 -5.82
CA ASN A 106 10.70 -8.22 -6.81
C ASN A 106 10.65 -7.15 -7.91
N PHE A 107 11.57 -6.19 -7.85
CA PHE A 107 11.65 -5.07 -8.77
C PHE A 107 13.00 -5.14 -9.50
N PRO A 108 13.07 -5.87 -10.62
CA PRO A 108 14.27 -5.91 -11.44
C PRO A 108 14.52 -4.53 -12.07
N VAL A 109 15.73 -4.00 -11.86
CA VAL A 109 16.17 -2.71 -12.43
C VAL A 109 16.25 -2.80 -13.96
N PHE A 110 16.70 -3.95 -14.46
CA PHE A 110 16.78 -4.28 -15.89
C PHE A 110 15.75 -5.37 -16.18
N GLN A 111 14.70 -5.04 -16.94
CA GLN A 111 13.64 -6.00 -17.31
C GLN A 111 13.84 -6.63 -18.70
N GLY A 112 14.76 -6.08 -19.51
CA GLY A 112 15.07 -6.56 -20.86
C GLY A 112 16.57 -6.51 -21.16
N GLU A 113 16.94 -6.88 -22.39
CA GLU A 113 18.34 -6.98 -22.85
C GLU A 113 19.00 -5.63 -23.15
N LEU A 114 18.21 -4.55 -23.27
CA LEU A 114 18.67 -3.20 -23.61
C LEU A 114 18.42 -2.20 -22.47
N LEU A 115 19.21 -1.13 -22.44
CA LEU A 115 18.98 0.07 -21.61
C LEU A 115 17.72 0.81 -22.10
N ASP A 116 16.56 0.36 -21.66
CA ASP A 116 15.28 1.01 -21.95
C ASP A 116 15.03 2.23 -21.05
N SER A 117 14.05 3.05 -21.44
CA SER A 117 13.67 4.26 -20.70
C SER A 117 13.29 3.96 -19.24
N LEU A 118 12.72 2.78 -18.97
CA LEU A 118 12.36 2.36 -17.63
C LEU A 118 13.59 2.05 -16.78
N SER A 119 14.58 1.33 -17.31
CA SER A 119 15.85 1.04 -16.64
C SER A 119 16.64 2.32 -16.36
N LEU A 120 16.71 3.24 -17.33
CA LEU A 120 17.36 4.55 -17.14
C LEU A 120 16.68 5.38 -16.05
N THR A 121 15.35 5.46 -16.07
CA THR A 121 14.58 6.15 -15.02
C THR A 121 14.82 5.52 -13.65
N SER A 122 14.92 4.19 -13.60
CA SER A 122 15.17 3.43 -12.37
C SER A 122 16.54 3.72 -11.79
N LEU A 123 17.60 3.67 -12.61
CA LEU A 123 18.96 4.01 -12.21
C LEU A 123 19.08 5.46 -11.74
N PHE A 124 18.45 6.40 -12.47
CA PHE A 124 18.41 7.80 -12.08
C PHE A 124 17.78 7.97 -10.70
N LEU A 125 16.65 7.32 -10.43
CA LEU A 125 15.95 7.42 -9.14
C LEU A 125 16.71 6.79 -7.98
N ILE A 126 17.47 5.72 -8.23
CA ILE A 126 18.41 5.16 -7.24
C ILE A 126 19.50 6.18 -6.92
N ALA A 127 20.18 6.70 -7.94
CA ALA A 127 21.25 7.67 -7.77
C ALA A 127 20.77 8.94 -7.08
N PHE A 128 19.62 9.47 -7.50
CA PHE A 128 19.00 10.64 -6.92
C PHE A 128 18.60 10.41 -5.45
N GLY A 129 18.01 9.26 -5.12
CA GLY A 129 17.72 8.89 -3.74
C GLY A 129 18.98 8.83 -2.86
N LEU A 130 20.08 8.25 -3.38
CA LEU A 130 21.35 8.18 -2.65
C LEU A 130 21.96 9.57 -2.42
N ILE A 131 21.87 10.46 -3.41
CA ILE A 131 22.30 11.87 -3.26
C ILE A 131 21.48 12.55 -2.15
N LEU A 132 20.16 12.37 -2.13
CA LEU A 132 19.30 12.93 -1.08
C LEU A 132 19.67 12.40 0.32
N VAL A 133 19.98 11.11 0.44
CA VAL A 133 20.44 10.50 1.70
C VAL A 133 21.80 11.06 2.15
N VAL A 134 22.74 11.28 1.22
CA VAL A 134 24.04 11.90 1.53
C VAL A 134 23.87 13.36 1.97
N CYS A 135 23.03 14.13 1.27
CA CYS A 135 22.69 15.49 1.68
C CYS A 135 22.05 15.51 3.08
N PHE A 136 21.10 14.61 3.33
CA PHE A 136 20.46 14.44 4.64
C PHE A 136 21.47 14.13 5.75
N TYR A 137 22.40 13.20 5.51
CA TYR A 137 23.48 12.87 6.43
C TYR A 137 24.29 14.13 6.80
N PHE A 138 24.71 14.91 5.80
CA PHE A 138 25.51 16.11 6.04
C PHE A 138 24.74 17.19 6.79
N ILE A 139 23.45 17.38 6.51
CA ILE A 139 22.59 18.33 7.23
C ILE A 139 22.61 18.00 8.73
N VAL A 140 22.34 16.74 9.10
CA VAL A 140 22.31 16.29 10.50
C VAL A 140 23.70 16.38 11.16
N TYR A 141 24.75 15.96 10.44
CA TYR A 141 26.13 15.99 10.90
C TYR A 141 26.60 17.42 11.21
N LEU A 142 26.25 18.40 10.37
CA LEU A 142 26.69 19.79 10.47
C LEU A 142 26.03 20.58 11.61
N CYS A 143 24.87 20.16 12.12
CA CYS A 143 24.22 20.78 13.27
C CYS A 143 25.10 20.71 14.53
N GLN A 144 24.99 21.68 15.45
CA GLN A 144 25.84 21.76 16.64
C GLN A 144 25.12 21.36 17.93
N ASN A 145 23.79 21.44 17.97
CA ASN A 145 23.01 21.07 19.14
C ASN A 145 23.10 19.56 19.47
N GLN A 146 23.99 19.19 20.38
CA GLN A 146 24.23 17.79 20.74
C GLN A 146 23.14 17.18 21.63
N LYS A 147 22.49 17.98 22.50
CA LYS A 147 21.44 17.49 23.40
C LYS A 147 20.22 16.99 22.62
N LEU A 148 19.74 17.80 21.68
CA LEU A 148 18.61 17.45 20.84
C LEU A 148 18.93 16.27 19.91
N LYS A 149 20.13 16.27 19.31
CA LYS A 149 20.61 15.14 18.49
C LYS A 149 20.66 13.83 19.27
N PHE A 150 21.15 13.87 20.50
CA PHE A 150 21.18 12.70 21.38
C PHE A 150 19.76 12.21 21.71
N SER A 151 18.85 13.11 22.11
CA SER A 151 17.46 12.73 22.42
C SER A 151 16.75 12.07 21.24
N LEU A 152 16.88 12.65 20.05
CA LEU A 152 16.27 12.10 18.83
C LEU A 152 16.96 10.81 18.39
N PHE A 153 18.28 10.69 18.60
CA PHE A 153 18.99 9.43 18.38
C PHE A 153 18.46 8.30 19.26
N LEU A 154 18.22 8.53 20.56
CA LEU A 154 17.63 7.52 21.44
C LEU A 154 16.28 7.05 20.90
N LEU A 155 15.43 8.01 20.52
CA LEU A 155 14.13 7.71 19.92
C LEU A 155 14.29 6.92 18.62
N SER A 156 15.24 7.27 17.74
CA SER A 156 15.55 6.53 16.53
C SER A 156 15.97 5.08 16.81
N ILE A 157 16.82 4.84 17.81
CA ILE A 157 17.22 3.47 18.16
C ILE A 157 16.02 2.65 18.61
N VAL A 158 15.16 3.19 19.47
CA VAL A 158 13.94 2.51 19.92
C VAL A 158 13.01 2.20 18.75
N LEU A 159 12.74 3.19 17.89
CA LEU A 159 11.87 3.02 16.72
C LEU A 159 12.39 1.93 15.77
N LEU A 160 13.69 1.91 15.49
CA LEU A 160 14.30 0.92 14.59
C LEU A 160 14.34 -0.48 15.21
N ILE A 161 14.55 -0.61 16.53
CA ILE A 161 14.47 -1.90 17.21
C ILE A 161 13.04 -2.44 17.17
N VAL A 162 12.03 -1.60 17.45
CA VAL A 162 10.62 -2.00 17.39
C VAL A 162 10.24 -2.43 15.98
N ASP A 163 10.64 -1.67 14.97
CA ASP A 163 10.42 -1.99 13.56
C ASP A 163 11.00 -3.36 13.19
N ARG A 164 12.27 -3.62 13.53
CA ARG A 164 12.91 -4.91 13.26
C ARG A 164 12.33 -6.06 14.08
N ALA A 165 11.93 -5.82 15.32
CA ALA A 165 11.25 -6.81 16.15
C ALA A 165 9.90 -7.24 15.52
N GLY A 166 9.16 -6.31 14.91
CA GLY A 166 7.94 -6.61 14.17
C GLY A 166 8.16 -7.64 13.05
N PHE A 167 9.18 -7.44 12.22
CA PHE A 167 9.55 -8.40 11.16
C PHE A 167 10.01 -9.75 11.71
N LEU A 168 10.77 -9.78 12.80
CA LEU A 168 11.19 -11.03 13.45
C LEU A 168 10.01 -11.83 14.00
N VAL A 169 9.08 -11.15 14.71
CA VAL A 169 7.90 -11.81 15.25
C VAL A 169 7.01 -12.34 14.12
N LEU A 170 6.83 -11.58 13.04
CA LEU A 170 6.09 -12.05 11.87
C LEU A 170 6.73 -13.31 11.28
N PHE A 171 8.06 -13.33 11.13
CA PHE A 171 8.79 -14.51 10.66
C PHE A 171 8.59 -15.73 11.57
N LEU A 172 8.66 -15.54 12.89
CA LEU A 172 8.45 -16.63 13.85
C LEU A 172 7.00 -17.17 13.81
N MET A 173 6.02 -16.30 13.57
CA MET A 173 4.62 -16.69 13.38
C MET A 173 4.42 -17.49 12.09
N GLN A 174 5.01 -17.04 10.98
CA GLN A 174 4.94 -17.75 9.69
C GLN A 174 5.56 -19.14 9.74
N ASN A 175 6.58 -19.34 10.58
CA ASN A 175 7.23 -20.64 10.80
C ASN A 175 6.58 -21.47 11.93
N GLY A 176 5.47 -21.01 12.51
CA GLY A 176 4.75 -21.75 13.57
C GLY A 176 5.46 -21.81 14.93
N VAL A 177 6.57 -21.08 15.12
CA VAL A 177 7.30 -21.01 16.40
C VAL A 177 6.50 -20.18 17.43
N VAL A 178 5.85 -19.11 16.98
CA VAL A 178 4.98 -18.26 17.79
C VAL A 178 3.53 -18.46 17.35
N LYS A 179 2.63 -18.72 18.30
CA LYS A 179 1.19 -18.86 17.99
C LYS A 179 0.59 -17.54 17.51
N THR A 180 -0.28 -17.62 16.50
CA THR A 180 -0.95 -16.46 15.92
C THR A 180 -2.22 -16.10 16.71
N TYR A 181 -2.12 -15.06 17.54
CA TYR A 181 -3.26 -14.44 18.22
C TYR A 181 -3.69 -13.17 17.49
N THR A 182 -5.00 -12.89 17.42
CA THR A 182 -5.55 -11.71 16.71
C THR A 182 -4.95 -10.39 17.20
N SER A 183 -4.76 -10.24 18.51
CA SER A 183 -4.16 -9.04 19.11
C SER A 183 -2.70 -8.87 18.73
N LEU A 184 -1.89 -9.93 18.86
CA LEU A 184 -0.47 -9.94 18.50
C LEU A 184 -0.29 -9.66 17.00
N LEU A 185 -1.06 -10.32 16.14
CA LEU A 185 -1.02 -10.09 14.69
C LEU A 185 -1.37 -8.65 14.34
N SER A 186 -2.37 -8.05 15.01
CA SER A 186 -2.72 -6.65 14.81
C SER A 186 -1.58 -5.69 15.17
N ILE A 187 -0.89 -5.95 16.29
CA ILE A 187 0.28 -5.15 16.72
C ILE A 187 1.41 -5.28 15.70
N VAL A 188 1.78 -6.50 15.33
CA VAL A 188 2.85 -6.78 14.35
C VAL A 188 2.54 -6.15 13.00
N ALA A 189 1.31 -6.29 12.51
CA ALA A 189 0.87 -5.69 11.26
C ALA A 189 0.95 -4.16 11.30
N LYS A 190 0.55 -3.52 12.42
CA LYS A 190 0.69 -2.07 12.59
C LYS A 190 2.15 -1.63 12.58
N VAL A 191 3.03 -2.32 13.32
CA VAL A 191 4.46 -2.00 13.36
C VAL A 191 5.07 -2.07 11.96
N ILE A 192 4.79 -3.13 11.21
CA ILE A 192 5.27 -3.30 9.83
C ILE A 192 4.66 -2.24 8.89
N TYR A 193 3.37 -1.92 9.07
CA TYR A 193 2.73 -0.84 8.31
C TYR A 193 3.40 0.52 8.55
N PHE A 194 3.79 0.82 9.80
CA PHE A 194 4.48 2.06 10.14
C PHE A 194 5.90 2.18 9.56
N ASN A 195 6.51 1.07 9.10
CA ASN A 195 7.80 1.11 8.39
C ASN A 195 7.79 2.08 7.21
N GLY A 196 6.68 2.11 6.45
CA GLY A 196 6.48 3.01 5.31
C GLY A 196 6.57 4.50 5.67
N PHE A 197 6.37 4.85 6.95
CA PHE A 197 6.40 6.22 7.44
C PHE A 197 7.75 6.66 8.01
N LEU A 198 8.71 5.74 8.20
CA LEU A 198 10.03 6.07 8.73
C LEU A 198 10.72 7.22 7.97
N PRO A 199 10.70 7.30 6.63
CA PRO A 199 11.30 8.42 5.91
C PRO A 199 10.74 9.79 6.31
N TYR A 200 9.43 9.87 6.58
CA TYR A 200 8.80 11.10 7.08
C TYR A 200 9.24 11.43 8.50
N ILE A 201 9.30 10.42 9.39
CA ILE A 201 9.75 10.59 10.79
C ILE A 201 11.19 11.13 10.83
N PHE A 202 12.11 10.52 10.07
CA PHE A 202 13.50 10.96 10.03
C PHE A 202 13.68 12.32 9.34
N SER A 203 12.89 12.62 8.31
CA SER A 203 12.83 13.98 7.72
C SER A 203 12.37 15.01 8.76
N PHE A 204 11.35 14.68 9.56
CA PHE A 204 10.88 15.52 10.65
C PHE A 204 11.96 15.72 11.74
N PHE A 205 12.69 14.66 12.13
CA PHE A 205 13.79 14.79 13.09
C PHE A 205 14.89 15.74 12.60
N ALA A 206 15.30 15.62 11.33
CA ALA A 206 16.28 16.53 10.75
C ALA A 206 15.74 17.98 10.71
N PHE A 207 14.48 18.17 10.34
CA PHE A 207 13.84 19.48 10.34
C PHE A 207 13.84 20.11 11.74
N ILE A 208 13.45 19.36 12.78
CA ILE A 208 13.44 19.83 14.17
C ILE A 208 14.85 20.21 14.62
N ILE A 209 15.87 19.39 14.36
CA ILE A 209 17.26 19.71 14.72
C ILE A 209 17.71 21.02 14.07
N VAL A 210 17.47 21.16 12.77
CA VAL A 210 17.86 22.36 12.02
C VAL A 210 17.06 23.58 12.44
N LEU A 211 15.77 23.44 12.74
CA LEU A 211 14.93 24.53 13.24
C LEU A 211 15.48 25.05 14.57
N PHE A 212 15.83 24.17 15.51
CA PHE A 212 16.44 24.60 16.77
C PHE A 212 17.82 25.23 16.57
N GLU A 213 18.65 24.71 15.66
CA GLU A 213 19.94 25.33 15.29
C GLU A 213 19.73 26.74 14.71
N PHE A 214 18.72 26.91 13.85
CA PHE A 214 18.35 28.19 13.29
C PHE A 214 17.87 29.15 14.38
N LEU A 215 16.94 28.73 15.25
CA LEU A 215 16.44 29.55 16.35
C LEU A 215 17.54 29.95 17.35
N SER A 216 18.54 29.08 17.54
CA SER A 216 19.68 29.32 18.44
C SER A 216 20.82 30.13 17.81
N ARG A 217 20.68 30.58 16.54
CA ARG A 217 21.73 31.34 15.85
C ARG A 217 21.96 32.71 16.50
N PRO A 218 23.20 33.26 16.47
CA PRO A 218 23.47 34.57 17.05
C PRO A 218 22.63 35.68 16.39
N LYS A 219 22.20 36.66 17.21
CA LYS A 219 21.53 37.87 16.72
C LYS A 219 22.42 38.61 15.73
N SER A 220 21.79 39.34 14.81
CA SER A 220 22.55 40.19 13.89
C SER A 220 23.27 41.27 14.71
N ALA A 221 24.52 41.54 14.39
CA ALA A 221 25.33 42.54 15.08
C ALA A 221 25.87 43.56 14.07
N ILE A 222 26.06 44.80 14.50
CA ILE A 222 26.62 45.87 13.67
C ILE A 222 28.15 45.82 13.75
N LYS A 223 28.85 45.96 12.62
CA LYS A 223 30.32 45.83 12.54
C LYS A 223 31.05 46.80 13.48
N SER A 224 30.53 48.01 13.68
CA SER A 224 31.11 49.04 14.55
C SER A 224 31.05 48.66 16.04
N GLU A 225 30.07 47.87 16.48
CA GLU A 225 29.85 47.55 17.90
C GLU A 225 30.69 46.35 18.37
N VAL A 226 30.85 45.32 17.52
CA VAL A 226 31.49 44.03 17.91
C VAL A 226 32.89 43.84 17.34
N GLY A 227 33.33 44.73 16.45
CA GLY A 227 34.60 44.62 15.73
C GLY A 227 34.56 43.62 14.57
N SER A 228 35.54 43.74 13.67
CA SER A 228 35.56 43.04 12.37
C SER A 228 35.65 41.51 12.46
N ILE A 229 36.31 40.97 13.48
CA ILE A 229 36.50 39.53 13.67
C ILE A 229 35.20 38.88 14.15
N LYS A 230 34.61 39.38 15.25
CA LYS A 230 33.34 38.84 15.78
C LYS A 230 32.19 39.02 14.79
N PHE A 231 32.14 40.14 14.07
CA PHE A 231 31.17 40.35 13.00
C PHE A 231 31.24 39.25 11.91
N ARG A 232 32.45 38.89 11.47
CA ARG A 232 32.66 37.81 10.49
C ARG A 232 32.21 36.45 11.03
N GLN A 233 32.49 36.15 12.30
CA GLN A 233 32.05 34.90 12.95
C GLN A 233 30.52 34.81 13.06
N ILE A 234 29.85 35.90 13.48
CA ILE A 234 28.38 35.97 13.55
C ILE A 234 27.77 35.81 12.16
N LYS A 235 28.32 36.50 11.15
CA LYS A 235 27.85 36.39 9.75
C LYS A 235 27.99 34.96 9.23
N ALA A 236 29.12 34.30 9.49
CA ALA A 236 29.35 32.91 9.08
C ALA A 236 28.39 31.93 9.78
N ALA A 237 28.19 32.08 11.11
CA ALA A 237 27.25 31.25 11.86
C ALA A 237 25.81 31.40 11.36
N ARG A 238 25.36 32.63 11.08
CA ARG A 238 24.04 32.90 10.51
C ARG A 238 23.90 32.34 9.09
N SER A 239 24.91 32.54 8.23
CA SER A 239 24.90 32.01 6.86
C SER A 239 24.82 30.48 6.86
N LYS A 240 25.57 29.80 7.73
CA LYS A 240 25.48 28.36 7.92
C LYS A 240 24.08 27.93 8.37
N ALA A 241 23.52 28.56 9.40
CA ALA A 241 22.20 28.22 9.92
C ALA A 241 21.09 28.43 8.87
N ASN A 242 21.15 29.55 8.12
CA ASN A 242 20.21 29.82 7.03
C ASN A 242 20.36 28.80 5.90
N GLY A 243 21.60 28.47 5.50
CA GLY A 243 21.87 27.47 4.48
C GLY A 243 21.34 26.10 4.88
N LEU A 244 21.59 25.66 6.11
CA LEU A 244 21.04 24.41 6.64
C LEU A 244 19.50 24.40 6.62
N LEU A 245 18.85 25.51 6.98
CA LEU A 245 17.39 25.62 6.94
C LEU A 245 16.86 25.46 5.51
N VAL A 246 17.47 26.12 4.52
CA VAL A 246 17.07 25.99 3.11
C VAL A 246 17.27 24.55 2.62
N TRP A 247 18.43 23.95 2.90
CA TRP A 247 18.74 22.59 2.48
C TRP A 247 17.83 21.55 3.14
N VAL A 248 17.52 21.68 4.43
CA VAL A 248 16.61 20.74 5.10
C VAL A 248 15.19 20.86 4.55
N ILE A 249 14.71 22.08 4.26
CA ILE A 249 13.40 22.28 3.65
C ILE A 249 13.36 21.61 2.27
N LEU A 250 14.39 21.84 1.44
CA LEU A 250 14.46 21.26 0.10
C LEU A 250 14.52 19.72 0.14
N VAL A 251 15.39 19.13 0.96
CA VAL A 251 15.52 17.67 1.08
C VAL A 251 14.25 17.05 1.66
N CYS A 252 13.66 17.65 2.71
CA CYS A 252 12.41 17.14 3.29
C CYS A 252 11.23 17.26 2.33
N ALA A 253 11.14 18.37 1.58
CA ALA A 253 10.09 18.58 0.57
C ALA A 253 10.22 17.56 -0.57
N LEU A 254 11.42 17.35 -1.09
CA LEU A 254 11.67 16.33 -2.12
C LEU A 254 11.33 14.93 -1.60
N ASN A 255 11.92 14.49 -0.48
CA ASN A 255 11.63 13.19 0.12
C ASN A 255 10.11 12.98 0.32
N SER A 256 9.44 13.95 0.93
CA SER A 256 8.02 13.84 1.24
C SER A 256 7.16 13.84 -0.02
N SER A 257 7.50 14.64 -1.04
CA SER A 257 6.75 14.73 -2.29
C SER A 257 6.83 13.43 -3.09
N PHE A 258 8.02 12.83 -3.19
CA PHE A 258 8.19 11.55 -3.87
C PHE A 258 7.49 10.40 -3.12
N MET A 259 7.60 10.36 -1.79
CA MET A 259 6.89 9.38 -0.97
C MET A 259 5.37 9.54 -1.11
N LEU A 260 4.85 10.77 -1.09
CA LEU A 260 3.42 11.05 -1.20
C LEU A 260 2.89 10.72 -2.60
N TYR A 261 3.63 11.10 -3.64
CA TYR A 261 3.32 10.72 -5.02
C TYR A 261 3.28 9.19 -5.16
N PHE A 262 4.26 8.48 -4.57
CA PHE A 262 4.26 7.03 -4.62
C PHE A 262 3.01 6.46 -3.94
N TYR A 263 2.73 6.86 -2.71
CA TYR A 263 1.63 6.30 -1.92
C TYR A 263 0.24 6.64 -2.48
N LEU A 264 0.03 7.87 -2.97
CA LEU A 264 -1.28 8.31 -3.46
C LEU A 264 -1.53 8.00 -4.94
N ILE A 265 -0.48 7.94 -5.76
CA ILE A 265 -0.60 7.87 -7.22
C ILE A 265 0.05 6.60 -7.77
N ALA A 266 1.33 6.37 -7.50
CA ALA A 266 2.06 5.28 -8.17
C ALA A 266 1.68 3.89 -7.66
N SER A 267 1.40 3.74 -6.36
CA SER A 267 0.97 2.48 -5.73
C SER A 267 -0.55 2.30 -5.73
N ALA A 268 -1.30 3.26 -6.28
CA ALA A 268 -2.75 3.16 -6.32
C ALA A 268 -3.17 1.96 -7.19
N PRO A 269 -4.07 1.08 -6.68
CA PRO A 269 -4.57 -0.02 -7.49
C PRO A 269 -5.28 0.52 -8.73
N PRO A 270 -5.23 -0.21 -9.87
CA PRO A 270 -5.97 0.19 -11.06
C PRO A 270 -7.47 0.24 -10.75
N LYS A 271 -8.15 1.30 -11.20
CA LYS A 271 -9.58 1.48 -10.99
C LYS A 271 -10.37 0.56 -11.93
N ILE A 272 -11.43 -0.06 -11.40
CA ILE A 272 -12.46 -0.71 -12.24
C ILE A 272 -13.17 0.34 -13.11
N SER A 273 -13.59 -0.05 -14.31
CA SER A 273 -14.55 0.74 -15.09
C SER A 273 -15.90 0.79 -14.38
N THR A 274 -16.58 1.93 -14.47
CA THR A 274 -17.93 2.11 -13.91
C THR A 274 -18.89 1.08 -14.50
N PRO A 275 -19.64 0.32 -13.67
CA PRO A 275 -20.60 -0.66 -14.16
C PRO A 275 -21.81 0.02 -14.80
N THR A 276 -22.31 -0.53 -15.90
CA THR A 276 -23.61 -0.16 -16.46
C THR A 276 -24.73 -0.81 -15.64
N LEU A 277 -25.61 0.00 -15.05
CA LEU A 277 -26.75 -0.51 -14.30
C LEU A 277 -27.77 -1.15 -15.23
N VAL A 278 -28.23 -2.35 -14.88
CA VAL A 278 -29.22 -3.11 -15.66
C VAL A 278 -30.39 -3.55 -14.79
N GLN A 279 -31.55 -3.72 -15.42
CA GLN A 279 -32.76 -4.22 -14.78
C GLN A 279 -33.24 -5.48 -15.52
N PRO A 280 -33.83 -6.45 -14.81
CA PRO A 280 -34.37 -7.65 -15.43
C PRO A 280 -35.66 -7.32 -16.18
N VAL A 281 -35.88 -8.00 -17.30
CA VAL A 281 -37.15 -8.00 -18.04
C VAL A 281 -37.74 -9.39 -17.89
N ASN A 282 -38.94 -9.50 -17.31
CA ASN A 282 -39.59 -10.78 -17.02
C ASN A 282 -38.74 -11.77 -16.19
N GLY A 283 -37.89 -11.24 -15.30
CA GLY A 283 -37.01 -12.03 -14.43
C GLY A 283 -35.72 -12.50 -15.09
N GLU A 284 -35.36 -11.97 -16.26
CA GLU A 284 -34.16 -12.35 -17.01
C GLU A 284 -33.40 -11.11 -17.50
N PHE A 285 -32.07 -11.21 -17.53
CA PHE A 285 -31.16 -10.24 -18.13
C PHE A 285 -30.66 -10.80 -19.46
N LYS A 286 -30.68 -10.00 -20.52
CA LYS A 286 -30.22 -10.40 -21.86
C LYS A 286 -29.13 -9.45 -22.36
N PHE A 287 -28.04 -10.03 -22.85
CA PHE A 287 -26.87 -9.30 -23.35
C PHE A 287 -26.51 -9.79 -24.75
N ASP A 288 -26.45 -8.89 -25.72
CA ASP A 288 -25.96 -9.21 -27.07
C ASP A 288 -24.44 -9.40 -27.02
N VAL A 289 -23.95 -10.54 -27.51
CA VAL A 289 -22.53 -10.89 -27.58
C VAL A 289 -21.76 -10.02 -28.59
N SER A 290 -22.44 -9.34 -29.50
CA SER A 290 -21.82 -8.45 -30.48
C SER A 290 -20.97 -7.34 -29.85
N VAL A 291 -21.29 -6.92 -28.60
CA VAL A 291 -20.52 -5.93 -27.85
C VAL A 291 -19.08 -6.39 -27.56
N LEU A 292 -18.83 -7.70 -27.52
CA LEU A 292 -17.54 -8.29 -27.18
C LEU A 292 -16.55 -8.32 -28.36
N LYS A 293 -16.97 -7.86 -29.55
CA LYS A 293 -16.09 -7.75 -30.73
C LYS A 293 -14.94 -6.78 -30.54
N ASP A 294 -15.05 -5.85 -29.60
CA ASP A 294 -13.97 -4.92 -29.24
C ASP A 294 -12.87 -5.55 -28.37
N ASN A 295 -13.03 -6.83 -27.97
CA ASN A 295 -12.14 -7.56 -27.09
C ASN A 295 -11.89 -6.86 -25.73
N LYS A 296 -12.83 -6.02 -25.27
CA LYS A 296 -12.78 -5.37 -23.96
C LYS A 296 -13.62 -6.12 -22.93
N LEU A 297 -13.46 -5.71 -21.68
CA LEU A 297 -14.30 -6.13 -20.57
C LEU A 297 -15.47 -5.16 -20.45
N HIS A 298 -16.70 -5.67 -20.52
CA HIS A 298 -17.93 -4.90 -20.37
C HIS A 298 -18.55 -5.20 -19.02
N ARG A 299 -18.55 -4.20 -18.13
CA ARG A 299 -19.00 -4.36 -16.75
C ARG A 299 -20.43 -3.87 -16.58
N TYR A 300 -21.22 -4.64 -15.84
CA TYR A 300 -22.60 -4.37 -15.49
C TYR A 300 -22.81 -4.50 -13.99
N ALA A 301 -23.90 -3.93 -13.49
CA ALA A 301 -24.33 -4.14 -12.13
C ALA A 301 -25.85 -4.22 -12.03
N TYR A 302 -26.33 -5.07 -11.13
CA TYR A 302 -27.72 -5.14 -10.71
C TYR A 302 -27.80 -4.82 -9.22
N VAL A 303 -28.73 -3.94 -8.85
CA VAL A 303 -28.99 -3.63 -7.44
C VAL A 303 -30.19 -4.46 -6.99
N THR A 304 -29.95 -5.40 -6.08
CA THR A 304 -31.00 -6.23 -5.48
C THR A 304 -32.00 -5.36 -4.70
N ASP A 305 -33.15 -5.93 -4.34
CA ASP A 305 -34.11 -5.22 -3.48
C ASP A 305 -33.55 -4.97 -2.07
N THR A 306 -32.62 -5.81 -1.62
CA THR A 306 -31.84 -5.59 -0.38
C THR A 306 -30.76 -4.50 -0.53
N GLY A 307 -30.51 -4.01 -1.74
CA GLY A 307 -29.56 -2.92 -2.02
C GLY A 307 -28.15 -3.38 -2.37
N HIS A 308 -27.87 -4.68 -2.40
CA HIS A 308 -26.55 -5.16 -2.81
C HIS A 308 -26.30 -4.81 -4.28
N GLU A 309 -25.20 -4.11 -4.56
CA GLU A 309 -24.75 -3.83 -5.92
C GLU A 309 -23.94 -5.04 -6.44
N VAL A 310 -24.64 -5.96 -7.08
CA VAL A 310 -24.06 -7.18 -7.65
C VAL A 310 -23.42 -6.85 -8.98
N ARG A 311 -22.09 -6.81 -9.02
CA ARG A 311 -21.32 -6.52 -10.23
C ARG A 311 -20.95 -7.80 -10.97
N PHE A 312 -20.99 -7.74 -12.28
CA PHE A 312 -20.56 -8.83 -13.15
C PHE A 312 -20.02 -8.23 -14.44
N PHE A 313 -19.28 -9.02 -15.21
CA PHE A 313 -18.78 -8.55 -16.49
C PHE A 313 -18.84 -9.63 -17.54
N LEU A 314 -18.89 -9.17 -18.78
CA LEU A 314 -18.76 -9.99 -19.97
C LEU A 314 -17.39 -9.71 -20.60
N LEU A 315 -16.74 -10.77 -21.06
CA LEU A 315 -15.55 -10.67 -21.92
C LEU A 315 -15.51 -11.83 -22.90
N ASN A 316 -14.67 -11.69 -23.93
CA ASN A 316 -14.30 -12.81 -24.79
C ASN A 316 -13.01 -13.47 -24.27
N ARG A 317 -13.02 -14.79 -24.08
CA ARG A 317 -11.86 -15.53 -23.52
C ARG A 317 -10.67 -15.59 -24.47
N TYR A 318 -10.92 -15.40 -25.76
CA TYR A 318 -9.93 -15.43 -26.83
C TYR A 318 -10.10 -14.19 -27.70
N ALA A 319 -9.01 -13.61 -28.19
CA ALA A 319 -9.08 -12.39 -29.01
C ALA A 319 -9.49 -12.68 -30.46
N ASP A 320 -9.21 -13.89 -30.93
CA ASP A 320 -9.27 -14.37 -32.31
C ASP A 320 -10.52 -15.24 -32.61
N LYS A 321 -11.19 -15.74 -31.56
CA LYS A 321 -12.40 -16.57 -31.71
C LYS A 321 -13.50 -16.16 -30.74
N SER A 322 -14.76 -16.35 -31.15
CA SER A 322 -15.92 -16.10 -30.28
C SER A 322 -16.00 -17.14 -29.16
N SER A 323 -15.81 -16.68 -27.93
CA SER A 323 -15.91 -17.48 -26.71
C SER A 323 -16.36 -16.61 -25.54
N PRO A 324 -17.59 -16.08 -25.62
CA PRO A 324 -18.11 -15.14 -24.63
C PRO A 324 -18.33 -15.84 -23.29
N ILE A 325 -18.06 -15.11 -22.22
CA ILE A 325 -18.27 -15.57 -20.85
C ILE A 325 -18.83 -14.42 -20.01
N ILE A 326 -19.72 -14.75 -19.08
CA ILE A 326 -20.25 -13.86 -18.06
C ILE A 326 -19.92 -14.42 -16.69
N VAL A 327 -19.38 -13.59 -15.80
CA VAL A 327 -18.92 -13.99 -14.45
C VAL A 327 -19.13 -12.84 -13.47
N PHE A 328 -19.21 -13.17 -12.17
CA PHE A 328 -19.22 -12.16 -11.13
C PHE A 328 -17.89 -11.40 -11.09
N ASP A 329 -17.95 -10.10 -10.82
CA ASP A 329 -16.77 -9.24 -10.64
C ASP A 329 -16.23 -9.34 -9.19
N ALA A 330 -16.06 -10.58 -8.74
CA ALA A 330 -15.62 -10.96 -7.40
C ALA A 330 -14.85 -12.29 -7.45
N CYS A 331 -14.00 -12.55 -6.45
CA CYS A 331 -13.22 -13.77 -6.34
C CYS A 331 -13.35 -14.41 -4.95
N SER A 332 -13.17 -15.72 -4.88
CA SER A 332 -13.34 -16.50 -3.64
C SER A 332 -12.33 -16.16 -2.53
N ILE A 333 -11.21 -15.52 -2.86
CA ILE A 333 -10.12 -15.20 -1.93
C ILE A 333 -10.13 -13.72 -1.50
N CYS A 334 -10.35 -12.82 -2.46
CA CYS A 334 -10.18 -11.37 -2.30
C CYS A 334 -11.51 -10.61 -2.25
N GLY A 335 -12.66 -11.28 -2.43
CA GLY A 335 -13.97 -10.66 -2.42
C GLY A 335 -14.26 -9.81 -3.67
N ASP A 336 -15.06 -8.76 -3.49
CA ASP A 336 -15.60 -7.87 -4.53
C ASP A 336 -14.67 -6.71 -4.92
N MET A 337 -13.35 -6.89 -4.83
CA MET A 337 -12.39 -5.87 -5.27
C MET A 337 -12.38 -5.68 -6.79
N GLY A 338 -12.80 -6.71 -7.54
CA GLY A 338 -12.99 -6.68 -8.99
C GLY A 338 -11.72 -6.88 -9.83
N TYR A 339 -11.90 -6.76 -11.15
CA TYR A 339 -10.87 -7.08 -12.14
C TYR A 339 -10.65 -5.97 -13.18
N VAL A 340 -9.46 -5.94 -13.79
CA VAL A 340 -9.18 -5.11 -14.97
C VAL A 340 -8.59 -5.95 -16.10
N LYS A 341 -9.00 -5.69 -17.34
CA LYS A 341 -8.39 -6.30 -18.53
C LYS A 341 -7.36 -5.33 -19.09
N LYS A 342 -6.10 -5.77 -19.20
CA LYS A 342 -4.99 -5.02 -19.83
C LYS A 342 -4.40 -5.88 -20.93
N GLY A 343 -4.67 -5.53 -22.19
CA GLY A 343 -4.31 -6.38 -23.32
C GLY A 343 -4.98 -7.75 -23.22
N ASN A 344 -4.18 -8.82 -23.19
CA ASN A 344 -4.65 -10.20 -23.06
C ASN A 344 -4.63 -10.72 -21.62
N ASP A 345 -4.29 -9.87 -20.65
CA ASP A 345 -4.28 -10.23 -19.24
C ASP A 345 -5.55 -9.72 -18.54
N LEU A 346 -6.23 -10.60 -17.81
CA LEU A 346 -7.20 -10.20 -16.80
C LEU A 346 -6.49 -10.18 -15.44
N ILE A 347 -6.62 -9.10 -14.68
CA ILE A 347 -5.84 -8.89 -13.45
C ILE A 347 -6.81 -8.66 -12.30
N CYS A 348 -6.69 -9.43 -11.22
CA CYS A 348 -7.41 -9.16 -9.98
C CYS A 348 -6.80 -7.93 -9.30
N ILE A 349 -7.62 -6.93 -8.96
CA ILE A 349 -7.13 -5.67 -8.39
C ILE A 349 -6.50 -5.86 -7.01
N SER A 350 -7.00 -6.80 -6.24
CA SER A 350 -6.54 -7.04 -4.86
C SER A 350 -5.21 -7.80 -4.81
N CYS A 351 -5.16 -8.99 -5.43
CA CYS A 351 -3.98 -9.86 -5.37
C CYS A 351 -2.94 -9.55 -6.47
N ASN A 352 -3.27 -8.68 -7.45
CA ASN A 352 -2.47 -8.37 -8.64
C ASN A 352 -2.01 -9.63 -9.43
N VAL A 353 -2.71 -10.75 -9.25
CA VAL A 353 -2.47 -11.99 -10.00
C VAL A 353 -3.03 -11.83 -11.41
N ARG A 354 -2.21 -12.21 -12.40
CA ARG A 354 -2.63 -12.32 -13.79
C ARG A 354 -3.42 -13.61 -13.97
N ILE A 355 -4.63 -13.48 -14.45
CA ILE A 355 -5.55 -14.56 -14.73
C ILE A 355 -5.46 -14.90 -16.21
N PHE A 356 -5.22 -16.17 -16.48
CA PHE A 356 -5.22 -16.70 -17.83
C PHE A 356 -6.64 -16.64 -18.41
N LEU A 357 -6.89 -15.78 -19.41
CA LEU A 357 -8.24 -15.55 -19.94
C LEU A 357 -9.04 -16.83 -20.28
N PRO A 358 -8.44 -17.88 -20.87
CA PRO A 358 -9.14 -19.14 -21.12
C PRO A 358 -9.65 -19.88 -19.87
N SER A 359 -9.09 -19.63 -18.68
CA SER A 359 -9.59 -20.22 -17.43
C SER A 359 -10.78 -19.48 -16.82
N VAL A 360 -11.12 -18.29 -17.31
CA VAL A 360 -12.28 -17.52 -16.83
C VAL A 360 -13.55 -18.34 -17.09
N GLY A 361 -14.36 -18.51 -16.03
CA GLY A 361 -15.50 -19.43 -16.00
C GLY A 361 -15.23 -20.75 -15.25
N LYS A 362 -13.97 -21.03 -14.87
CA LYS A 362 -13.63 -22.10 -13.92
C LYS A 362 -13.55 -21.54 -12.50
N ALA A 363 -14.10 -22.27 -11.54
CA ALA A 363 -14.02 -21.92 -10.13
C ALA A 363 -12.60 -22.12 -9.55
N GLY A 364 -12.29 -21.39 -8.48
CA GLY A 364 -11.09 -21.56 -7.66
C GLY A 364 -10.01 -20.48 -7.81
N GLY A 365 -9.27 -20.22 -6.73
CA GLY A 365 -8.20 -19.23 -6.71
C GLY A 365 -8.69 -17.78 -6.86
N CYS A 366 -7.84 -16.92 -7.45
CA CYS A 366 -8.21 -15.55 -7.87
C CYS A 366 -9.01 -15.54 -9.21
N ASN A 367 -9.49 -16.67 -9.76
CA ASN A 367 -10.41 -16.62 -10.93
C ASN A 367 -11.74 -15.96 -10.54
N PRO A 368 -12.38 -15.20 -11.46
CA PRO A 368 -13.72 -14.68 -11.23
C PRO A 368 -14.71 -15.79 -10.92
N ILE A 369 -15.61 -15.56 -9.96
CA ILE A 369 -16.60 -16.56 -9.57
C ILE A 369 -17.55 -16.81 -10.75
N PRO A 370 -17.68 -18.06 -11.24
CA PRO A 370 -18.59 -18.38 -12.32
C PRO A 370 -20.05 -18.24 -11.88
N MET A 371 -20.91 -17.97 -12.85
CA MET A 371 -22.35 -17.87 -12.65
C MET A 371 -23.09 -18.64 -13.73
N GLU A 372 -24.30 -19.09 -13.43
CA GLU A 372 -25.14 -19.78 -14.41
C GLU A 372 -25.67 -18.79 -15.47
N TYR A 373 -25.59 -19.18 -16.74
CA TYR A 373 -26.13 -18.44 -17.87
C TYR A 373 -26.48 -19.38 -19.03
N SER A 374 -27.35 -18.91 -19.90
CA SER A 374 -27.66 -19.56 -21.19
C SER A 374 -27.06 -18.75 -22.34
N TYR A 375 -26.59 -19.41 -23.39
CA TYR A 375 -26.06 -18.76 -24.58
C TYR A 375 -26.59 -19.43 -25.85
N ASP A 376 -27.26 -18.66 -26.70
CA ASP A 376 -27.90 -19.15 -27.95
C ASP A 376 -27.05 -18.90 -29.22
N GLY A 377 -25.81 -18.45 -29.06
CA GLY A 377 -24.93 -18.05 -30.16
C GLY A 377 -24.91 -16.53 -30.43
N LYS A 378 -25.96 -15.81 -30.04
CA LYS A 378 -26.06 -14.34 -30.20
C LYS A 378 -26.22 -13.61 -28.87
N THR A 379 -26.97 -14.19 -27.94
CA THR A 379 -27.40 -13.56 -26.70
C THR A 379 -27.01 -14.42 -25.51
N ILE A 380 -26.41 -13.80 -24.50
CA ILE A 380 -26.25 -14.37 -23.16
C ILE A 380 -27.46 -13.96 -22.32
N SER A 381 -28.10 -14.95 -21.70
CA SER A 381 -29.23 -14.74 -20.79
C SER A 381 -28.90 -15.22 -19.37
N VAL A 382 -29.26 -14.43 -18.37
CA VAL A 382 -29.05 -14.72 -16.95
C VAL A 382 -30.34 -14.54 -16.18
N LYS A 383 -30.71 -15.53 -15.35
CA LYS A 383 -31.88 -15.42 -14.47
C LYS A 383 -31.61 -14.42 -13.35
N GLN A 384 -32.62 -13.63 -12.97
CA GLN A 384 -32.50 -12.69 -11.86
C GLN A 384 -32.05 -13.35 -10.56
N LYS A 385 -32.60 -14.54 -10.26
CA LYS A 385 -32.22 -15.32 -9.09
C LYS A 385 -30.72 -15.61 -9.02
N THR A 386 -30.05 -15.87 -10.15
CA THR A 386 -28.61 -16.10 -10.18
C THR A 386 -27.83 -14.90 -9.65
N LEU A 387 -28.23 -13.68 -9.99
CA LEU A 387 -27.59 -12.46 -9.47
C LEU A 387 -27.94 -12.21 -8.00
N GLU A 388 -29.17 -12.50 -7.59
CA GLU A 388 -29.60 -12.39 -6.19
C GLU A 388 -28.83 -13.37 -5.28
N ASP A 389 -28.67 -14.62 -5.71
CA ASP A 389 -27.86 -15.63 -5.01
C ASP A 389 -26.38 -15.22 -4.93
N GLY A 390 -25.87 -14.53 -5.96
CA GLY A 390 -24.52 -13.97 -5.99
C GLY A 390 -24.30 -12.75 -5.10
N ALA A 391 -25.34 -12.16 -4.51
CA ALA A 391 -25.23 -10.96 -3.69
C ALA A 391 -24.31 -11.13 -2.47
N VAL A 392 -24.18 -12.36 -1.98
CA VAL A 392 -23.29 -12.72 -0.86
C VAL A 392 -21.81 -12.40 -1.13
N PHE A 393 -21.41 -12.26 -2.39
CA PHE A 393 -20.04 -11.92 -2.76
C PHE A 393 -19.76 -10.41 -2.71
N PHE A 394 -20.80 -9.57 -2.58
CA PHE A 394 -20.70 -8.11 -2.70
C PHE A 394 -21.07 -7.42 -1.40
N THR A 395 -20.17 -6.53 -0.96
CA THR A 395 -20.28 -5.81 0.31
C THR A 395 -20.96 -4.45 0.18
N LYS A 396 -20.96 -3.88 -1.03
CA LYS A 396 -21.54 -2.55 -1.29
C LYS A 396 -23.07 -2.59 -1.31
N ILE A 397 -23.69 -1.89 -0.36
CA ILE A 397 -25.14 -1.67 -0.28
C ILE A 397 -25.45 -0.23 -0.70
N VAL A 398 -26.41 -0.06 -1.62
CA VAL A 398 -26.91 1.24 -2.09
C VAL A 398 -28.39 1.41 -1.79
N GLU A 399 -28.81 2.67 -1.62
CA GLU A 399 -30.23 2.98 -1.41
C GLU A 399 -31.02 2.71 -2.70
N LYS A 400 -32.08 1.92 -2.58
CA LYS A 400 -33.01 1.60 -3.66
C LYS A 400 -34.44 1.79 -3.14
N MET A 401 -35.24 2.48 -3.94
CA MET A 401 -36.68 2.60 -3.70
C MET A 401 -37.38 1.33 -4.18
N VAL A 402 -37.73 0.46 -3.24
CA VAL A 402 -38.44 -0.80 -3.47
C VAL A 402 -39.93 -0.61 -3.24
N THR A 403 -40.76 -1.47 -3.83
CA THR A 403 -42.22 -1.40 -3.68
C THR A 403 -42.66 -2.16 -2.43
N ASP A 404 -43.42 -1.50 -1.56
CA ASP A 404 -44.13 -2.15 -0.44
C ASP A 404 -45.17 -3.12 -1.02
N PRO A 405 -45.07 -4.43 -0.76
CA PRO A 405 -45.99 -5.41 -1.32
C PRO A 405 -47.44 -5.21 -0.91
N VAL A 406 -47.70 -4.50 0.21
CA VAL A 406 -49.04 -4.28 0.78
C VAL A 406 -49.66 -2.98 0.30
N SER A 407 -48.95 -1.85 0.38
CA SER A 407 -49.47 -0.54 -0.04
C SER A 407 -49.15 -0.14 -1.47
N LEU A 408 -48.23 -0.85 -2.14
CA LEU A 408 -47.66 -0.51 -3.45
C LEU A 408 -46.87 0.81 -3.48
N GLU A 409 -46.71 1.46 -2.33
CA GLU A 409 -45.88 2.66 -2.23
C GLU A 409 -44.38 2.34 -2.31
N LYS A 410 -43.58 3.33 -2.70
CA LYS A 410 -42.13 3.21 -2.73
C LYS A 410 -41.54 3.45 -1.34
N VAL A 411 -40.76 2.50 -0.86
CA VAL A 411 -40.03 2.57 0.42
C VAL A 411 -38.53 2.37 0.18
N SER A 412 -37.71 3.06 0.96
CA SER A 412 -36.26 2.89 0.92
C SER A 412 -35.86 1.62 1.68
N ASN A 413 -35.09 0.75 1.02
CA ASN A 413 -34.55 -0.48 1.60
C ASN A 413 -33.61 -0.25 2.80
N ILE A 414 -32.94 0.91 2.87
CA ILE A 414 -32.00 1.23 3.96
C ILE A 414 -32.69 1.98 5.11
N LYS A 415 -33.64 2.86 4.80
CA LYS A 415 -34.24 3.75 5.81
C LYS A 415 -35.38 3.09 6.59
N THR A 416 -36.06 2.11 6.01
CA THR A 416 -37.14 1.42 6.71
C THR A 416 -36.60 0.38 7.70
N LYS A 417 -37.24 0.30 8.87
CA LYS A 417 -36.98 -0.73 9.87
C LYS A 417 -37.92 -1.92 9.72
N PHE A 418 -38.95 -1.80 8.89
CA PHE A 418 -40.00 -2.80 8.72
C PHE A 418 -39.63 -3.73 7.56
N THR A 419 -39.13 -4.91 7.88
CA THR A 419 -38.71 -5.91 6.89
C THR A 419 -39.21 -7.30 7.26
N TYR A 420 -39.43 -8.13 6.24
CA TYR A 420 -39.87 -9.51 6.43
C TYR A 420 -39.21 -10.43 5.40
N LEU A 421 -38.64 -11.55 5.85
CA LEU A 421 -38.01 -12.55 5.00
C LEU A 421 -39.03 -13.63 4.63
N TYR A 422 -39.31 -13.79 3.34
CA TYR A 422 -40.22 -14.81 2.84
C TYR A 422 -39.62 -15.50 1.61
N TYR A 423 -39.55 -16.85 1.63
CA TYR A 423 -38.90 -17.67 0.60
C TYR A 423 -37.50 -17.18 0.17
N GLY A 424 -36.68 -16.73 1.12
CA GLY A 424 -35.32 -16.25 0.86
C GLY A 424 -35.22 -14.83 0.30
N LYS A 425 -36.36 -14.16 0.05
CA LYS A 425 -36.40 -12.75 -0.37
C LYS A 425 -36.83 -11.85 0.79
N THR A 426 -36.11 -10.75 1.00
CA THR A 426 -36.46 -9.73 2.00
C THR A 426 -37.39 -8.70 1.38
N TYR A 427 -38.53 -8.47 2.01
CA TYR A 427 -39.52 -7.46 1.67
C TYR A 427 -39.44 -6.29 2.64
N PHE A 428 -39.81 -5.11 2.16
CA PHE A 428 -39.67 -3.84 2.87
C PHE A 428 -41.02 -3.13 2.91
N PHE A 429 -41.37 -2.56 4.07
CA PHE A 429 -42.70 -1.97 4.29
C PHE A 429 -42.58 -0.53 4.77
N LYS A 430 -43.57 0.30 4.41
CA LYS A 430 -43.65 1.70 4.85
C LYS A 430 -44.04 1.82 6.32
N THR A 431 -44.92 0.93 6.79
CA THR A 431 -45.48 0.93 8.15
C THR A 431 -45.42 -0.47 8.77
N GLN A 432 -45.43 -0.51 10.10
CA GLN A 432 -45.57 -1.76 10.87
C GLN A 432 -46.85 -2.53 10.47
N GLU A 433 -47.97 -1.81 10.30
CA GLU A 433 -49.25 -2.40 9.92
C GLU A 433 -49.18 -3.16 8.59
N ASN A 434 -48.47 -2.62 7.59
CA ASN A 434 -48.28 -3.29 6.31
C ASN A 434 -47.44 -4.56 6.46
N MET A 435 -46.39 -4.53 7.28
CA MET A 435 -45.58 -5.70 7.57
C MET A 435 -46.40 -6.78 8.28
N ASP A 436 -47.22 -6.40 9.26
CA ASP A 436 -48.07 -7.34 10.01
C ASP A 436 -49.11 -8.01 9.09
N LYS A 437 -49.77 -7.22 8.23
CA LYS A 437 -50.68 -7.75 7.19
C LYS A 437 -49.98 -8.72 6.25
N PHE A 438 -48.77 -8.38 5.79
CA PHE A 438 -47.98 -9.26 4.94
C PHE A 438 -47.60 -10.55 5.65
N SER A 439 -47.10 -10.47 6.89
CA SER A 439 -46.64 -11.64 7.65
C SER A 439 -47.76 -12.62 7.98
N THR A 440 -49.01 -12.15 8.05
CA THR A 440 -50.18 -12.99 8.33
C THR A 440 -50.59 -13.83 7.14
N ASN A 441 -50.59 -13.27 5.92
CA ASN A 441 -50.95 -14.00 4.68
C ASN A 441 -50.07 -13.56 3.49
N PRO A 442 -48.77 -13.92 3.46
CA PRO A 442 -47.84 -13.46 2.42
C PRO A 442 -48.26 -13.84 1.00
N GLU A 443 -48.87 -15.02 0.84
CA GLU A 443 -49.34 -15.57 -0.43
C GLU A 443 -50.42 -14.73 -1.12
N LEU A 444 -51.10 -13.81 -0.42
CA LEU A 444 -52.03 -12.87 -1.04
C LEU A 444 -51.30 -11.82 -1.89
N TYR A 445 -50.05 -11.50 -1.53
CA TYR A 445 -49.33 -10.37 -2.08
C TYR A 445 -48.23 -10.78 -3.05
N VAL A 446 -47.60 -11.93 -2.82
CA VAL A 446 -46.47 -12.41 -3.61
C VAL A 446 -46.62 -13.87 -4.00
N THR A 447 -46.03 -14.21 -5.14
CA THR A 447 -45.84 -15.60 -5.57
C THR A 447 -44.64 -16.24 -4.87
N THR A 448 -44.52 -17.57 -4.94
CA THR A 448 -43.40 -18.32 -4.34
C THR A 448 -42.04 -18.01 -4.99
N ASP A 449 -42.04 -17.52 -6.24
CA ASP A 449 -40.86 -17.00 -6.93
C ASP A 449 -40.61 -15.50 -6.66
N GLY A 450 -41.36 -14.91 -5.74
CA GLY A 450 -41.11 -13.58 -5.19
C GLY A 450 -41.58 -12.41 -6.05
N ARG A 451 -42.47 -12.66 -7.04
CA ARG A 451 -43.12 -11.61 -7.86
C ARG A 451 -44.34 -11.08 -7.13
N LEU A 452 -44.60 -9.77 -7.27
CA LEU A 452 -45.85 -9.18 -6.80
C LEU A 452 -47.00 -9.73 -7.64
N LYS A 453 -48.07 -10.16 -6.98
CA LYS A 453 -49.31 -10.54 -7.67
C LYS A 453 -50.00 -9.27 -8.17
N GLU A 454 -50.49 -9.32 -9.41
CA GLU A 454 -51.39 -8.28 -9.91
C GLU A 454 -52.65 -8.28 -9.06
N ARG A 455 -52.93 -7.14 -8.43
CA ARG A 455 -54.16 -6.96 -7.67
C ARG A 455 -55.22 -6.45 -8.62
N LYS A 456 -56.36 -7.14 -8.65
CA LYS A 456 -57.57 -6.61 -9.29
C LYS A 456 -58.16 -5.47 -8.49
#